data_AF-M7TIP7-F1
#
_entry.id   AF-M7TIP7-F1
#
_cell.length_a   1.000
_cell.length_b   1.000
_cell.length_c   1.000
_cell.angle_alpha   90.00
_cell.angle_beta   90.00
_cell.angle_gamma   90.00
#
_symmetry.space_group_name_H-M   'P 1'
#
loop_
_entity.id
_entity.type
_entity.pdbx_description
1 polymer ?
#
loop_
_entity_poly.entity_id
_entity_poly.type
_entity_poly.pdbx_seq_one_letter_code
_entity_poly.pdbx_strand_id
1 'polypeptide(L)'
;MASASDILSALATYREHIGRVNHRAMSTLIPQIEAASMGDPDLFECPEEEEEMRVEYVLGIVGASKHSTRPPIERTSDLLKNWDVLAPQLALDGASVNADSEWRAANRKAYTSAILQGLGRFGCPTGTWALPRDFEILMRHVDSLEGPGWYMFRDIGEKLVFWEGWGQSEYGVRDESVKARSVLDWYHQRGQPTEEEFTVTTEEVFSP
;
A
#
# COMPACT_ATOMS: atom_id res chain seq x y z
N MET A 1 13.31 2.62 -24.01
CA MET A 1 13.27 2.86 -22.56
C MET A 1 12.39 4.07 -22.32
N ALA A 2 11.48 3.99 -21.35
CA ALA A 2 10.65 5.13 -20.95
C ALA A 2 11.54 6.26 -20.40
N SER A 3 11.17 7.51 -20.66
CA SER A 3 11.82 8.67 -20.06
C SER A 3 11.42 8.80 -18.58
N ALA A 4 12.17 9.61 -17.81
CA ALA A 4 11.78 9.91 -16.43
C ALA A 4 10.38 10.57 -16.37
N SER A 5 10.05 11.41 -17.35
CA SER A 5 8.73 12.03 -17.43
C SER A 5 7.63 10.99 -17.64
N ASP A 6 7.87 9.99 -18.49
CA ASP A 6 6.89 8.94 -18.77
C ASP A 6 6.62 8.10 -17.52
N ILE A 7 7.68 7.76 -16.77
CA ILE A 7 7.58 6.99 -15.51
C ILE A 7 6.78 7.77 -14.47
N LEU A 8 7.06 9.07 -14.31
CA LEU A 8 6.34 9.90 -13.34
C LEU A 8 4.90 10.16 -13.75
N SER A 9 4.64 10.30 -15.05
CA SER A 9 3.27 10.37 -15.57
C SER A 9 2.51 9.08 -15.29
N ALA A 10 3.12 7.92 -15.56
CA ALA A 10 2.51 6.62 -15.27
C ALA A 10 2.25 6.44 -13.77
N LEU A 11 3.19 6.85 -12.91
CA LEU A 11 3.01 6.85 -11.46
C LEU A 11 1.84 7.74 -11.03
N ALA A 12 1.70 8.94 -11.60
CA ALA A 12 0.60 9.84 -11.30
C ALA A 12 -0.75 9.22 -11.72
N THR A 13 -0.84 8.66 -12.92
CA THR A 13 -2.04 7.97 -13.41
C THR A 13 -2.38 6.76 -12.54
N TYR A 14 -1.38 5.99 -12.11
CA TYR A 14 -1.57 4.88 -11.20
C TYR A 14 -2.16 5.35 -9.87
N ARG A 15 -1.58 6.39 -9.26
CA ARG A 15 -2.06 6.94 -7.98
C ARG A 15 -3.47 7.48 -8.07
N GLU A 16 -3.78 8.20 -9.15
CA GLU A 16 -5.12 8.71 -9.42
C GLU A 16 -6.13 7.57 -9.55
N HIS A 17 -5.78 6.51 -10.28
CA HIS A 17 -6.64 5.34 -10.44
C HIS A 17 -6.94 4.67 -9.09
N ILE A 18 -5.90 4.31 -8.32
CA ILE A 18 -6.06 3.63 -7.03
C ILE A 18 -6.78 4.54 -6.02
N GLY A 19 -6.40 5.81 -5.95
CA GLY A 19 -7.04 6.80 -5.09
C GLY A 19 -8.53 6.93 -5.38
N ARG A 20 -8.94 6.95 -6.65
CA ARG A 20 -10.36 7.00 -7.03
C ARG A 20 -11.13 5.72 -6.66
N VAL A 21 -10.53 4.55 -6.86
CA VAL A 21 -11.13 3.26 -6.48
C VAL A 21 -11.34 3.20 -4.96
N ASN A 22 -10.31 3.53 -4.18
CA ASN A 22 -10.36 3.51 -2.72
C ASN A 22 -11.32 4.59 -2.17
N HIS A 23 -11.35 5.79 -2.77
CA HIS A 23 -12.31 6.84 -2.39
C HIS A 23 -13.75 6.38 -2.57
N ARG A 24 -14.07 5.74 -3.71
CA ARG A 24 -15.41 5.22 -3.98
C ARG A 24 -15.83 4.18 -2.95
N ALA A 25 -14.93 3.26 -2.61
CA ALA A 25 -15.21 2.22 -1.64
C ALA A 25 -15.40 2.80 -0.23
N MET A 26 -14.54 3.74 0.20
CA MET A 26 -14.69 4.47 1.48
C MET A 26 -15.96 5.32 1.54
N SER A 27 -16.34 5.96 0.43
CA SER A 27 -17.60 6.72 0.33
C SER A 27 -18.83 5.84 0.54
N THR A 28 -18.71 4.54 0.32
CA THR A 28 -19.78 3.56 0.54
C THR A 28 -19.74 3.00 1.97
N LEU A 29 -18.55 2.80 2.53
CA LEU A 29 -18.35 2.17 3.85
C LEU A 29 -18.55 3.14 5.02
N ILE A 30 -18.01 4.35 4.94
CA ILE A 30 -18.06 5.31 6.06
C ILE A 30 -19.49 5.57 6.53
N PRO A 31 -20.48 5.83 5.64
CA PRO A 31 -21.87 6.01 6.09
C PRO A 31 -22.46 4.78 6.79
N GLN A 32 -22.05 3.57 6.39
CA GLN A 32 -22.51 2.33 7.03
C GLN A 32 -21.90 2.17 8.42
N ILE A 33 -20.63 2.55 8.59
CA ILE A 33 -19.94 2.56 9.89
C ILE A 33 -20.59 3.62 10.81
N GLU A 34 -20.85 4.83 10.31
CA GLU A 34 -21.55 5.89 11.07
C GLU A 34 -22.96 5.48 11.49
N ALA A 35 -23.68 4.74 10.64
CA ALA A 35 -25.03 4.26 10.93
C ALA A 35 -25.07 2.98 11.78
N ALA A 36 -23.93 2.32 12.00
CA ALA A 36 -23.88 1.08 12.76
C ALA A 36 -24.20 1.36 14.24
N SER A 37 -25.32 0.80 14.70
CA SER A 37 -25.63 0.71 16.14
C SER A 37 -24.95 -0.53 16.69
N MET A 38 -24.06 -0.34 17.65
CA MET A 38 -23.45 -1.45 18.35
C MET A 38 -24.45 -1.92 19.40
N GLY A 39 -25.34 -2.83 19.01
CA GLY A 39 -26.56 -3.21 19.74
C GLY A 39 -26.35 -3.96 21.05
N ASP A 40 -25.21 -3.81 21.70
CA ASP A 40 -24.94 -4.32 23.04
C ASP A 40 -24.87 -3.15 24.05
N PRO A 41 -25.98 -2.88 24.77
CA PRO A 41 -26.05 -1.78 25.73
C PRO A 41 -25.13 -1.96 26.95
N ASP A 42 -24.54 -3.15 27.14
CA ASP A 42 -23.58 -3.41 28.22
C ASP A 42 -22.12 -3.19 27.78
N LEU A 43 -21.87 -2.98 26.48
CA LEU A 43 -20.52 -2.88 25.91
C LEU A 43 -20.02 -1.43 25.82
N PHE A 44 -20.93 -0.45 25.82
CA PHE A 44 -20.62 0.98 25.75
C PHE A 44 -21.41 1.73 26.83
N GLU A 45 -20.70 2.49 27.66
CA GLU A 45 -21.29 3.26 28.76
C GLU A 45 -21.94 4.56 28.26
N CYS A 46 -21.51 5.08 27.09
CA CYS A 46 -22.07 6.28 26.48
C CYS A 46 -21.90 6.36 24.95
N PRO A 47 -22.67 7.24 24.27
CA PRO A 47 -22.55 7.47 22.82
C PRO A 47 -21.17 7.94 22.36
N GLU A 48 -20.40 8.61 23.21
CA GLU A 48 -19.04 9.05 22.91
C GLU A 48 -18.07 7.87 22.74
N GLU A 49 -18.23 6.80 23.54
CA GLU A 49 -17.45 5.57 23.40
C GLU A 49 -17.81 4.83 22.11
N GLU A 50 -19.08 4.83 21.72
CA GLU A 50 -19.48 4.26 20.44
C GLU A 50 -18.82 4.98 19.26
N GLU A 51 -18.79 6.32 19.29
CA GLU A 51 -18.15 7.12 18.25
C GLU A 51 -16.64 6.92 18.22
N GLU A 52 -16.00 6.82 19.40
CA GLU A 52 -14.57 6.50 19.49
C GLU A 52 -14.26 5.15 18.85
N MET A 53 -15.05 4.11 19.11
CA MET A 53 -14.87 2.79 18.49
C MET A 53 -15.05 2.82 16.97
N ARG A 54 -16.02 3.58 16.44
CA ARG A 54 -16.18 3.74 14.99
C ARG A 54 -14.94 4.38 14.38
N VAL A 55 -14.39 5.40 15.03
CA VAL A 55 -13.15 6.06 14.61
C VAL A 55 -11.97 5.09 14.67
N GLU A 56 -11.81 4.34 15.77
CA GLU A 56 -10.77 3.33 15.91
C GLU A 56 -10.87 2.24 14.85
N TYR A 57 -12.09 1.80 14.51
CA TYR A 57 -12.32 0.83 13.45
C TYR A 57 -11.87 1.37 12.08
N VAL A 58 -12.24 2.61 11.74
CA VAL A 58 -11.77 3.26 10.49
C VAL A 58 -10.26 3.42 10.48
N LEU A 59 -9.66 3.85 11.58
CA LEU A 59 -8.21 3.97 11.74
C LEU A 59 -7.52 2.62 11.53
N GLY A 60 -8.08 1.53 12.08
CA GLY A 60 -7.61 0.17 11.86
C GLY A 60 -7.68 -0.26 10.40
N ILE A 61 -8.78 0.06 9.70
CA ILE A 61 -8.94 -0.24 8.26
C ILE A 61 -7.81 0.40 7.45
N VAL A 62 -7.52 1.69 7.72
CA VAL A 62 -6.53 2.48 6.96
C VAL A 62 -5.10 2.37 7.50
N GLY A 63 -4.87 1.62 8.59
CA GLY A 63 -3.55 1.42 9.16
C GLY A 63 -2.99 2.65 9.86
N ALA A 64 -3.87 3.51 10.37
CA ALA A 64 -3.51 4.74 11.07
C ALA A 64 -3.74 4.60 12.56
N SER A 65 -3.11 5.49 13.32
CA SER A 65 -3.54 5.85 14.68
C SER A 65 -4.04 7.30 14.72
N LYS A 66 -4.87 7.64 15.71
CA LYS A 66 -5.57 8.93 15.86
C LYS A 66 -4.66 10.17 15.72
N HIS A 67 -3.39 10.03 16.11
CA HIS A 67 -2.39 11.11 16.07
C HIS A 67 -1.36 11.02 14.94
N SER A 68 -1.41 9.95 14.13
CA SER A 68 -0.45 9.73 13.04
C SER A 68 -0.79 10.51 11.77
N THR A 69 -2.04 10.98 11.62
CA THR A 69 -2.51 11.69 10.43
C THR A 69 -2.49 13.21 10.62
N ARG A 70 -2.31 13.93 9.51
CA ARG A 70 -2.40 15.40 9.48
C ARG A 70 -3.29 15.84 8.30
N PRO A 71 -4.53 16.29 8.51
CA PRO A 71 -5.18 16.52 9.81
C PRO A 71 -5.49 15.22 10.56
N PRO A 72 -5.69 15.28 11.90
CA PRO A 72 -6.19 14.13 12.66
C PRO A 72 -7.57 13.71 12.16
N ILE A 73 -7.89 12.42 12.27
CA ILE A 73 -9.21 11.87 11.99
C ILE A 73 -9.94 11.77 13.34
N GLU A 74 -10.83 12.73 13.62
CA GLU A 74 -11.59 12.80 14.88
C GLU A 74 -13.00 12.23 14.74
N ARG A 75 -13.52 12.20 13.51
CA ARG A 75 -14.74 11.51 13.08
C ARG A 75 -14.44 10.64 11.87
N THR A 76 -15.21 9.58 11.68
CA THR A 76 -15.05 8.68 10.52
C THR A 76 -15.16 9.44 9.18
N SER A 77 -16.08 10.39 9.06
CA SER A 77 -16.25 11.27 7.90
C SER A 77 -15.09 12.24 7.63
N ASP A 78 -14.20 12.50 8.59
CA ASP A 78 -13.02 13.33 8.35
C ASP A 78 -12.06 12.72 7.33
N LEU A 79 -12.05 11.39 7.20
CA LEU A 79 -11.27 10.69 6.18
C LEU A 79 -11.67 11.14 4.77
N LEU A 80 -12.97 11.17 4.48
CA LEU A 80 -13.50 11.58 3.18
C LEU A 80 -13.39 13.09 2.97
N LYS A 81 -13.67 13.88 4.01
CA LYS A 81 -13.56 15.35 3.97
C LYS A 81 -12.15 15.83 3.63
N ASN A 82 -11.13 15.10 4.07
CA ASN A 82 -9.72 15.44 3.87
C ASN A 82 -8.99 14.45 2.94
N TRP A 83 -9.74 13.78 2.05
CA TRP A 83 -9.22 12.69 1.22
C TRP A 83 -7.93 13.05 0.47
N ASP A 84 -7.90 14.19 -0.21
CA ASP A 84 -6.77 14.62 -1.03
C ASP A 84 -5.46 14.76 -0.23
N VAL A 85 -5.57 15.01 1.07
CA VAL A 85 -4.43 15.17 1.97
C VAL A 85 -4.10 13.85 2.68
N LEU A 86 -5.12 13.09 3.08
CA LEU A 86 -4.95 11.87 3.86
C LEU A 86 -4.61 10.64 3.01
N ALA A 87 -5.16 10.53 1.80
CA ALA A 87 -4.93 9.36 0.96
C ALA A 87 -3.45 9.14 0.62
N PRO A 88 -2.65 10.18 0.28
CA PRO A 88 -1.21 10.00 0.09
C PRO A 88 -0.45 9.67 1.38
N GLN A 89 -0.89 10.16 2.54
CA GLN A 89 -0.26 9.87 3.84
C GLN A 89 -0.46 8.42 4.28
N LEU A 90 -1.61 7.87 3.94
CA LEU A 90 -2.05 6.53 4.31
C LEU A 90 -1.85 5.50 3.19
N ALA A 91 -1.20 5.91 2.10
CA ALA A 91 -1.00 5.13 0.89
C ALA A 91 -2.30 4.56 0.28
N LEU A 92 -3.44 5.24 0.52
CA LEU A 92 -4.74 4.91 -0.06
C LEU A 92 -4.81 5.30 -1.54
N ASP A 93 -3.81 6.00 -2.06
CA ASP A 93 -3.60 6.20 -3.49
C ASP A 93 -2.60 5.19 -4.09
N GLY A 94 -2.28 4.12 -3.36
CA GLY A 94 -1.46 3.02 -3.85
C GLY A 94 0.05 3.28 -3.82
N ALA A 95 0.52 4.33 -3.15
CA ALA A 95 1.95 4.54 -2.99
C ALA A 95 2.29 5.07 -1.60
N SER A 96 3.11 4.32 -0.85
CA SER A 96 3.64 4.84 0.41
C SER A 96 4.83 5.75 0.20
N VAL A 97 4.88 6.80 1.01
CA VAL A 97 5.98 7.74 1.11
C VAL A 97 6.20 8.05 2.58
N ASN A 98 7.38 7.75 3.13
CA ASN A 98 7.69 8.14 4.51
C ASN A 98 7.75 9.66 4.59
N ALA A 99 7.32 10.20 5.72
CA ALA A 99 7.52 11.61 5.99
C ALA A 99 9.02 11.97 6.17
N ASP A 100 9.85 11.04 6.66
CA ASP A 100 11.27 11.29 6.92
C ASP A 100 12.15 11.03 5.68
N SER A 101 12.63 12.11 5.05
CA SER A 101 13.48 12.05 3.86
C SER A 101 14.86 11.42 4.10
N GLU A 102 15.44 11.57 5.30
CA GLU A 102 16.75 11.00 5.62
C GLU A 102 16.63 9.49 5.82
N TRP A 103 15.64 9.08 6.59
CA TRP A 103 15.27 7.68 6.78
C TRP A 103 15.03 7.01 5.41
N ARG A 104 14.33 7.69 4.49
CA ARG A 104 14.08 7.18 3.13
C ARG A 104 15.36 6.97 2.35
N ALA A 105 16.27 7.93 2.36
CA ALA A 105 17.54 7.81 1.66
C ALA A 105 18.38 6.64 2.19
N ALA A 106 18.43 6.47 3.52
CA ALA A 106 19.14 5.38 4.17
C ALA A 106 18.55 4.01 3.81
N ASN A 107 17.24 3.84 3.92
CA ASN A 107 16.56 2.57 3.65
C ASN A 107 16.60 2.17 2.19
N ARG A 108 16.43 3.13 1.26
CA ARG A 108 16.61 2.84 -0.17
C ARG A 108 18.02 2.32 -0.45
N LYS A 109 19.05 2.98 0.08
CA LYS A 109 20.43 2.52 -0.09
C LYS A 109 20.63 1.11 0.46
N ALA A 110 20.09 0.83 1.64
CA ALA A 110 20.15 -0.50 2.26
C ALA A 110 19.44 -1.55 1.39
N TYR A 111 18.22 -1.27 0.94
CA TYR A 111 17.42 -2.13 0.06
C TYR A 111 18.15 -2.44 -1.25
N THR A 112 18.64 -1.41 -1.95
CA THR A 112 19.38 -1.59 -3.21
C THR A 112 20.66 -2.40 -3.01
N SER A 113 21.36 -2.19 -1.88
CA SER A 113 22.58 -2.93 -1.57
C SER A 113 22.27 -4.40 -1.30
N ALA A 114 21.19 -4.69 -0.58
CA ALA A 114 20.75 -6.05 -0.28
C ALA A 114 20.35 -6.82 -1.54
N ILE A 115 19.59 -6.21 -2.46
CA ILE A 115 19.24 -6.84 -3.75
C ILE A 115 20.51 -7.18 -4.54
N LEU A 116 21.39 -6.21 -4.75
CA LEU A 116 22.60 -6.42 -5.56
C LEU A 116 23.54 -7.45 -4.93
N GLN A 117 23.66 -7.46 -3.60
CA GLN A 117 24.42 -8.49 -2.88
C GLN A 117 23.79 -9.88 -3.06
N GLY A 118 22.45 -9.99 -2.99
CA GLY A 118 21.72 -11.23 -3.21
C GLY A 118 21.90 -11.75 -4.63
N LEU A 119 21.72 -10.89 -5.64
CA LEU A 119 21.93 -11.22 -7.05
C LEU A 119 23.37 -11.64 -7.34
N GLY A 120 24.35 -11.01 -6.68
CA GLY A 120 25.77 -11.36 -6.79
C GLY A 120 26.09 -12.82 -6.50
N ARG A 121 25.23 -13.53 -5.76
CA ARG A 121 25.39 -14.97 -5.46
C ARG A 121 25.12 -15.88 -6.66
N PHE A 122 24.42 -15.39 -7.69
CA PHE A 122 23.97 -16.21 -8.83
C PHE A 122 24.82 -16.03 -10.10
N GLY A 123 25.77 -15.08 -10.10
CA GLY A 123 26.53 -14.70 -11.29
C GLY A 123 25.66 -13.94 -12.30
N CYS A 124 26.16 -12.84 -12.87
CA CYS A 124 25.41 -12.06 -13.85
C CYS A 124 25.79 -12.52 -15.28
N PRO A 125 24.84 -13.00 -16.09
CA PRO A 125 25.12 -13.45 -17.46
C PRO A 125 25.74 -12.36 -18.34
N THR A 126 25.47 -11.08 -18.03
CA THR A 126 25.90 -9.91 -18.80
C THR A 126 27.03 -9.11 -18.11
N GLY A 127 27.62 -9.63 -17.03
CA GLY A 127 28.75 -9.01 -16.33
C GLY A 127 28.41 -8.55 -14.91
N THR A 128 27.85 -7.36 -14.73
CA THR A 128 27.56 -6.79 -13.41
C THR A 128 26.06 -6.60 -13.23
N TRP A 129 25.52 -7.03 -12.10
CA TRP A 129 24.13 -6.74 -11.74
C TRP A 129 23.96 -5.25 -11.50
N ALA A 130 22.94 -4.67 -12.11
CA ALA A 130 22.49 -3.30 -11.86
C ALA A 130 20.96 -3.30 -11.81
N LEU A 131 20.39 -2.38 -11.04
CA LEU A 131 18.95 -2.19 -11.03
C LEU A 131 18.51 -1.54 -12.35
N PRO A 132 17.33 -1.89 -12.87
CA PRO A 132 16.73 -1.18 -14.00
C PRO A 132 16.60 0.31 -13.72
N ARG A 133 16.93 1.15 -14.71
CA ARG A 133 16.93 2.62 -14.55
C ARG A 133 15.54 3.18 -14.22
N ASP A 134 14.51 2.58 -14.79
CA ASP A 134 13.11 2.90 -14.50
C ASP A 134 12.75 2.63 -13.03
N PHE A 135 13.19 1.49 -12.50
CA PHE A 135 13.04 1.17 -11.09
C PHE A 135 13.78 2.18 -10.18
N GLU A 136 15.02 2.56 -10.54
CA GLU A 136 15.76 3.59 -9.80
C GLU A 136 15.04 4.95 -9.79
N ILE A 137 14.39 5.33 -10.89
CA ILE A 137 13.60 6.56 -10.97
C ILE A 137 12.39 6.45 -10.05
N LEU A 138 11.66 5.33 -10.09
CA LEU A 138 10.49 5.09 -9.26
C LEU A 138 10.82 5.16 -7.76
N MET A 139 11.86 4.46 -7.32
CA MET A 139 12.28 4.44 -5.90
C MET A 139 12.63 5.82 -5.35
N ARG A 140 13.01 6.79 -6.18
CA ARG A 140 13.29 8.16 -5.71
C ARG A 140 12.02 8.91 -5.32
N HIS A 141 10.87 8.50 -5.84
CA HIS A 141 9.62 9.24 -5.69
C HIS A 141 8.71 8.57 -4.66
N VAL A 142 8.66 7.24 -4.66
CA VAL A 142 7.83 6.45 -3.74
C VAL A 142 8.67 5.40 -3.05
N ASP A 143 8.24 4.98 -1.88
CA ASP A 143 8.94 3.98 -1.06
C ASP A 143 8.28 2.60 -1.16
N SER A 144 7.02 2.53 -1.58
CA SER A 144 6.35 1.30 -2.01
C SER A 144 5.34 1.61 -3.12
N LEU A 145 5.01 0.58 -3.91
CA LEU A 145 3.81 0.57 -4.74
C LEU A 145 2.86 -0.49 -4.19
N GLU A 146 1.69 -0.05 -3.79
CA GLU A 146 0.67 -0.82 -3.10
C GLU A 146 -0.54 -0.89 -4.02
N GLY A 147 -1.03 -2.10 -4.27
CA GLY A 147 -2.21 -2.35 -5.07
C GLY A 147 -3.49 -1.81 -4.42
N PRO A 148 -4.64 -2.01 -5.08
CA PRO A 148 -5.93 -1.65 -4.51
C PRO A 148 -6.18 -2.38 -3.19
N GLY A 149 -6.97 -1.75 -2.31
CA GLY A 149 -7.24 -2.25 -0.96
C GLY A 149 -6.63 -1.39 0.15
N TRP A 150 -7.10 -1.61 1.38
CA TRP A 150 -6.70 -0.84 2.56
C TRP A 150 -5.69 -1.60 3.39
N TYR A 151 -5.01 -0.91 4.31
CA TYR A 151 -3.98 -1.51 5.16
C TYR A 151 -4.42 -2.85 5.77
N MET A 152 -5.59 -2.89 6.42
CA MET A 152 -6.10 -4.12 7.05
C MET A 152 -6.22 -5.28 6.05
N PHE A 153 -6.74 -5.05 4.85
CA PHE A 153 -6.88 -6.10 3.83
C PHE A 153 -5.57 -6.45 3.13
N ARG A 154 -4.64 -5.50 3.00
CA ARG A 154 -3.30 -5.72 2.45
C ARG A 154 -2.40 -6.50 3.43
N ASP A 155 -2.58 -6.30 4.73
CA ASP A 155 -1.81 -6.99 5.76
C ASP A 155 -2.37 -8.39 6.08
N ILE A 156 -3.69 -8.55 6.09
CA ILE A 156 -4.38 -9.81 6.42
C ILE A 156 -4.61 -10.70 5.17
N GLY A 157 -4.72 -10.12 3.98
CA GLY A 157 -4.97 -10.83 2.73
C GLY A 157 -3.71 -11.18 1.93
N GLU A 158 -3.88 -11.38 0.61
CA GLU A 158 -2.74 -11.45 -0.31
C GLU A 158 -2.05 -10.09 -0.29
N LYS A 159 -0.79 -10.05 0.12
CA LYS A 159 0.04 -8.83 0.08
C LYS A 159 0.16 -8.36 -1.37
N LEU A 160 -0.80 -7.58 -1.86
CA LEU A 160 -0.79 -6.91 -3.16
C LEU A 160 0.19 -5.72 -3.13
N VAL A 161 1.39 -5.98 -2.65
CA VAL A 161 2.48 -5.04 -2.61
C VAL A 161 3.39 -5.43 -3.75
N PHE A 162 3.41 -4.61 -4.79
CA PHE A 162 4.30 -4.82 -5.93
C PHE A 162 5.77 -4.69 -5.50
N TRP A 163 6.02 -3.75 -4.59
CA TRP A 163 7.34 -3.50 -4.03
C TRP A 163 7.23 -2.78 -2.69
N GLU A 164 7.97 -3.28 -1.69
CA GLU A 164 8.25 -2.60 -0.41
C GLU A 164 9.74 -2.19 -0.41
N GLY A 165 10.02 -0.89 -0.48
CA GLY A 165 11.38 -0.32 -0.47
C GLY A 165 12.05 -0.27 0.89
N TRP A 166 11.34 -0.75 1.90
CA TRP A 166 11.82 -0.90 3.26
C TRP A 166 12.22 -2.37 3.40
N GLY A 167 13.51 -2.67 3.22
CA GLY A 167 14.01 -3.99 3.64
C GLY A 167 13.58 -4.20 5.10
N GLN A 168 12.88 -5.31 5.38
CA GLN A 168 12.18 -5.51 6.66
C GLN A 168 13.05 -5.14 7.88
N SER A 169 12.44 -4.38 8.79
CA SER A 169 12.98 -4.09 10.12
C SER A 169 13.05 -5.34 11.01
N GLU A 170 14.08 -5.36 11.85
CA GLU A 170 14.36 -6.18 13.05
C GLU A 170 14.39 -7.72 12.96
N TYR A 171 13.76 -8.39 12.00
CA TYR A 171 13.76 -9.86 11.90
C TYR A 171 14.56 -10.45 10.72
N GLY A 172 15.40 -9.62 10.11
CA GLY A 172 16.22 -10.02 8.99
C GLY A 172 15.47 -10.07 7.67
N VAL A 173 16.22 -10.02 6.58
CA VAL A 173 15.72 -10.24 5.22
C VAL A 173 15.18 -11.67 5.18
N ARG A 174 13.87 -11.87 5.34
CA ARG A 174 13.21 -13.10 4.86
C ARG A 174 13.69 -13.28 3.43
N ASP A 175 13.99 -14.51 3.06
CA ASP A 175 14.57 -14.88 1.76
C ASP A 175 13.67 -14.40 0.60
N GLU A 176 13.75 -13.11 0.26
CA GLU A 176 12.94 -12.46 -0.77
C GLU A 176 13.35 -12.94 -2.17
N SER A 177 14.46 -13.69 -2.26
CA SER A 177 14.81 -14.44 -3.45
C SER A 177 13.73 -15.44 -3.83
N VAL A 178 12.96 -15.97 -2.84
CA VAL A 178 11.81 -16.85 -3.09
C VAL A 178 10.63 -16.07 -3.68
N LYS A 179 10.33 -14.86 -3.19
CA LYS A 179 9.23 -14.04 -3.72
C LYS A 179 9.55 -13.44 -5.09
N ALA A 180 10.76 -12.91 -5.27
CA ALA A 180 11.22 -12.39 -6.56
C ALA A 180 11.25 -13.51 -7.62
N ARG A 181 11.67 -14.73 -7.23
CA ARG A 181 11.60 -15.91 -8.10
C ARG A 181 10.16 -16.31 -8.40
N SER A 182 9.24 -16.29 -7.43
CA SER A 182 7.81 -16.56 -7.71
C SER A 182 7.18 -15.53 -8.65
N VAL A 183 7.52 -14.25 -8.52
CA VAL A 183 7.04 -13.19 -9.42
C VAL A 183 7.64 -13.34 -10.82
N LEU A 184 8.95 -13.64 -10.92
CA LEU A 184 9.61 -13.90 -12.20
C LEU A 184 9.12 -15.20 -12.86
N ASP A 185 8.90 -16.26 -12.10
CA ASP A 185 8.37 -17.54 -12.58
C ASP A 185 6.90 -17.38 -13.02
N TRP A 186 6.11 -16.60 -12.30
CA TRP A 186 4.74 -16.22 -12.71
C TRP A 186 4.74 -15.40 -14.01
N TYR A 187 5.62 -14.40 -14.13
CA TYR A 187 5.74 -13.57 -15.33
C TYR A 187 6.22 -14.38 -16.55
N HIS A 188 7.15 -15.34 -16.33
CA HIS A 188 7.62 -16.25 -17.36
C HIS A 188 6.56 -17.27 -17.80
N GLN A 189 5.68 -17.71 -16.89
CA GLN A 189 4.65 -18.71 -17.21
C GLN A 189 3.37 -18.12 -17.81
N ARG A 190 3.00 -16.89 -17.43
CA ARG A 190 1.68 -16.32 -17.79
C ARG A 190 1.72 -15.10 -18.71
N GLY A 191 2.88 -14.47 -18.90
CA GLY A 191 2.99 -13.24 -19.69
C GLY A 191 2.50 -12.00 -18.93
N GLN A 192 2.33 -10.87 -19.65
CA GLN A 192 1.79 -9.64 -19.04
C GLN A 192 0.34 -9.88 -18.61
N PRO A 193 -0.03 -9.53 -17.36
CA PRO A 193 -1.40 -9.69 -16.93
C PRO A 193 -2.35 -8.77 -17.69
N THR A 194 -3.56 -9.26 -17.89
CA THR A 194 -4.66 -8.51 -18.51
C THR A 194 -5.46 -7.75 -17.45
N GLU A 195 -6.13 -6.66 -17.83
CA GLU A 195 -6.99 -5.88 -16.90
C GLU A 195 -8.04 -6.76 -16.21
N GLU A 196 -8.50 -7.81 -16.88
CA GLU A 196 -9.51 -8.75 -16.38
C GLU A 196 -9.01 -9.56 -15.17
N GLU A 197 -7.70 -9.82 -15.06
CA GLU A 197 -7.09 -10.60 -13.97
C GLU A 197 -6.96 -9.82 -12.65
N PHE A 198 -7.20 -8.50 -12.67
CA PHE A 198 -7.21 -7.64 -11.48
C PHE A 198 -8.62 -7.29 -11.00
N THR A 199 -9.64 -7.83 -11.67
CA THR A 199 -11.05 -7.55 -11.33
C THR A 199 -11.50 -8.51 -10.24
N VAL A 200 -11.33 -8.12 -8.98
CA VAL A 200 -12.01 -8.77 -7.86
C VAL A 200 -13.43 -8.22 -7.79
N THR A 201 -14.42 -9.07 -7.98
CA THR A 201 -15.83 -8.68 -7.89
C THR A 201 -16.30 -8.67 -6.45
N THR A 202 -17.28 -7.81 -6.13
CA THR A 202 -17.91 -7.82 -4.79
C THR A 202 -18.55 -9.16 -4.45
N GLU A 203 -18.96 -9.93 -5.46
CA GLU A 203 -19.51 -11.28 -5.27
C GLU A 203 -18.44 -12.30 -4.85
N GLU A 204 -17.20 -12.19 -5.33
CA GLU A 204 -16.09 -13.07 -4.91
C GLU A 204 -15.62 -12.80 -3.47
N VAL A 205 -15.75 -11.57 -2.98
CA VAL A 205 -15.34 -11.18 -1.62
C VAL A 205 -16.39 -11.57 -0.58
N PHE A 206 -17.68 -11.60 -0.96
CA PHE A 206 -18.80 -11.78 -0.03
C PHE A 206 -19.67 -13.03 -0.30
N SER A 207 -19.22 -13.97 -1.13
CA SER A 207 -19.87 -15.28 -1.24
C SER A 207 -19.49 -16.17 -0.06
N PRO A 208 -20.45 -16.91 0.54
CA PRO A 208 -20.23 -17.75 1.72
C PRO A 208 -19.36 -18.98 1.47
#